data_AF-A0A7W4W556-F1
#
_entry.id   AF-A0A7W4W556-F1
#
_cell.length_a   1.000
_cell.length_b   1.000
_cell.length_c   1.000
_cell.angle_alpha   90.00
_cell.angle_beta   90.00
_cell.angle_gamma   90.00
#
_symmetry.space_group_name_H-M   'P 1'
#
loop_
_entity.id
_entity.type
_entity.pdbx_description
1 polymer ?
#
loop_
_entity_poly.entity_id
_entity_poly.type
_entity_poly.pdbx_seq_one_letter_code
_entity_poly.pdbx_strand_id
1 'polypeptide(L)'
;MTGRTVTIALLVGAIVASAAAVIDSSHDSRRLFNEWQGLQKQAYRLNEDWGRLLLERSTWAAHDRVEQLAADRLMMVVPENEALQLVRVDGQTGH
;
A
#
# COMPACT_ATOMS: atom_id res chain seq x y z
N MET A 1 5.11 29.79 61.13
CA MET A 1 6.02 29.25 60.08
C MET A 1 5.52 27.93 59.47
N THR A 2 4.59 27.22 60.13
CA THR A 2 4.04 25.92 59.74
C THR A 2 3.17 25.93 58.48
N GLY A 3 2.43 27.00 58.20
CA GLY A 3 1.55 27.08 57.02
C GLY A 3 2.30 27.09 55.68
N ARG A 4 3.44 27.79 55.62
CA ARG A 4 4.27 27.88 54.40
C ARG A 4 4.91 26.54 54.04
N THR A 5 5.38 25.78 55.02
CA THR A 5 5.98 24.45 54.79
C THR A 5 4.94 23.46 54.29
N VAL A 6 3.70 23.51 54.79
CA VAL A 6 2.60 22.67 54.30
C VAL A 6 2.24 23.00 52.84
N THR A 7 2.20 24.29 52.47
CA THR A 7 1.93 24.68 51.08
C THR A 7 3.03 24.23 50.13
N ILE A 8 4.29 24.37 50.53
CA ILE A 8 5.43 23.89 49.73
C ILE A 8 5.36 22.37 49.56
N ALA A 9 5.07 21.62 50.62
CA ALA A 9 4.95 20.16 50.54
C ALA A 9 3.82 19.73 49.60
N LEU A 10 2.67 20.42 49.63
CA LEU A 10 1.55 20.18 48.71
C LEU A 10 1.93 20.44 47.25
N LEU A 11 2.60 21.55 46.97
CA LEU A 11 3.06 21.89 45.62
C LEU A 11 4.06 20.86 45.09
N VAL A 12 5.01 20.44 45.92
CA VAL A 12 5.98 19.40 45.55
C VAL A 12 5.26 18.09 45.25
N GLY A 13 4.31 17.69 46.09
CA GLY A 13 3.49 16.49 45.85
C GLY A 13 2.71 16.57 44.53
N ALA A 14 2.09 17.71 44.24
CA ALA A 14 1.34 17.93 43.00
C ALA A 14 2.24 17.85 41.76
N ILE A 15 3.47 18.42 41.81
CA ILE A 15 4.43 18.36 40.71
C ILE A 15 4.89 16.92 40.47
N VAL A 16 5.21 16.17 41.53
CA VAL A 16 5.63 14.77 41.42
C VAL A 16 4.51 13.90 40.84
N ALA A 17 3.27 14.09 41.30
CA ALA A 17 2.11 13.39 40.77
C ALA A 17 1.88 13.72 39.29
N SER A 18 1.99 15.00 38.90
CA SER A 18 1.89 15.42 37.51
C SER A 18 2.99 14.80 36.64
N ALA A 19 4.24 14.76 37.12
CA ALA A 19 5.34 14.16 36.38
C ALA A 19 5.12 12.65 36.17
N ALA A 20 4.67 11.93 37.20
CA ALA A 20 4.35 10.51 37.11
C ALA A 20 3.22 10.26 36.10
N ALA A 21 2.13 11.05 36.15
CA ALA A 21 1.01 10.94 35.23
C ALA A 21 1.41 11.18 33.76
N VAL A 22 2.31 12.14 33.50
CA VAL A 22 2.82 12.41 32.15
C VAL A 22 3.67 11.26 31.64
N ILE A 23 4.51 10.65 32.50
CA ILE A 23 5.35 9.50 32.13
C ILE A 23 4.47 8.31 31.74
N ASP A 24 3.45 8.02 32.56
CA ASP A 24 2.51 6.93 32.33
C ASP A 24 1.75 7.12 31.01
N SER A 25 1.19 8.32 30.80
CA SER A 25 0.54 8.68 29.54
C SER A 25 1.47 8.58 28.33
N SER A 26 2.76 8.94 28.46
CA SER A 26 3.74 8.78 27.39
C SER A 26 4.04 7.31 27.10
N HIS A 27 4.10 6.47 28.13
CA HIS A 27 4.36 5.04 27.98
C HIS A 27 3.22 4.35 27.21
N ASP A 28 1.99 4.59 27.64
CA ASP A 28 0.79 4.06 26.97
C ASP A 28 0.66 4.58 25.55
N SER A 29 0.92 5.88 25.34
CA SER A 29 0.92 6.47 24.00
C SER A 29 1.91 5.77 23.06
N ARG A 30 3.13 5.49 23.53
CA ARG A 30 4.15 4.78 22.73
C ARG A 30 3.71 3.35 22.40
N ARG A 31 3.10 2.66 23.36
CA ARG A 31 2.61 1.29 23.16
C ARG A 31 1.49 1.25 22.11
N LEU A 32 0.45 2.06 22.28
CA LEU A 32 -0.65 2.16 21.33
C LEU A 32 -0.17 2.61 19.94
N PHE A 33 0.75 3.57 19.89
CA PHE A 33 1.30 4.04 18.64
C PHE A 33 2.05 2.94 17.88
N ASN A 34 2.85 2.13 18.56
CA ASN A 34 3.56 1.01 17.94
C ASN A 34 2.59 -0.03 17.36
N GLU A 35 1.52 -0.37 18.09
CA GLU A 35 0.49 -1.29 17.63
C GLU A 35 -0.23 -0.74 16.39
N TRP A 36 -0.64 0.52 16.44
CA TRP A 36 -1.26 1.21 15.32
C TRP A 36 -0.35 1.25 14.09
N GLN A 37 0.94 1.58 14.26
CA GLN A 37 1.92 1.55 13.16
C GLN A 37 2.08 0.15 12.56
N GLY A 38 2.03 -0.89 13.38
CA GLY A 38 2.10 -2.28 12.91
C GLY A 38 0.91 -2.66 12.04
N LEU A 39 -0.31 -2.30 12.45
CA LEU A 39 -1.53 -2.52 11.66
C LEU A 39 -1.54 -1.69 10.38
N GLN A 40 -1.13 -0.42 10.47
CA GLN A 40 -1.04 0.47 9.31
C GLN A 40 -0.07 -0.08 8.25
N LYS A 41 1.08 -0.61 8.67
CA LYS A 41 2.04 -1.24 7.76
C LYS A 41 1.47 -2.49 7.07
N GLN A 42 0.65 -3.27 7.78
CA GLN A 42 -0.04 -4.41 7.19
C GLN A 42 -1.05 -3.97 6.13
N ALA A 43 -1.85 -2.95 6.43
CA ALA A 43 -2.81 -2.39 5.48
C ALA A 43 -2.12 -1.87 4.21
N TYR A 44 -0.99 -1.16 4.35
CA TYR A 44 -0.22 -0.68 3.19
C TYR A 44 0.28 -1.82 2.29
N ARG A 45 0.84 -2.88 2.87
CA ARG A 45 1.30 -4.05 2.08
C ARG A 45 0.15 -4.69 1.31
N LEU A 46 -0.99 -4.90 1.97
CA LEU A 46 -2.15 -5.48 1.32
C LEU A 46 -2.66 -4.61 0.17
N ASN A 47 -2.64 -3.29 0.32
CA ASN A 47 -3.04 -2.36 -0.74
C ASN A 47 -2.07 -2.39 -1.94
N GLU A 48 -0.77 -2.53 -1.70
CA GLU A 48 0.22 -2.71 -2.77
C GLU A 48 -0.03 -4.00 -3.54
N ASP A 49 -0.21 -5.12 -2.83
CA ASP A 49 -0.52 -6.42 -3.42
C ASP A 49 -1.83 -6.36 -4.22
N TRP A 50 -2.86 -5.72 -3.67
CA TRP A 50 -4.13 -5.52 -4.35
C TRP A 50 -3.95 -4.68 -5.62
N GLY A 51 -3.19 -3.58 -5.55
CA GLY A 51 -2.88 -2.73 -6.70
C GLY A 51 -2.16 -3.51 -7.80
N ARG A 52 -1.20 -4.37 -7.44
CA ARG A 52 -0.51 -5.26 -8.38
C ARG A 52 -1.49 -6.25 -9.03
N LEU A 53 -2.35 -6.88 -8.25
CA LEU A 53 -3.38 -7.80 -8.75
C LEU A 53 -4.41 -7.08 -9.65
N LEU A 54 -4.75 -5.83 -9.34
CA LEU A 54 -5.65 -5.03 -10.18
C LEU A 54 -5.02 -4.75 -11.53
N LEU A 55 -3.74 -4.38 -11.54
CA LEU A 55 -3.01 -4.14 -12.77
C LEU A 55 -2.93 -5.41 -13.60
N GLU A 56 -2.58 -6.54 -12.99
CA GLU A 56 -2.62 -7.85 -13.64
C GLU A 56 -4.01 -8.10 -14.27
N ARG A 57 -5.09 -7.99 -13.51
CA ARG A 57 -6.46 -8.25 -14.01
C ARG A 57 -6.93 -7.24 -15.05
N SER A 58 -6.50 -5.99 -14.97
CA SER A 58 -6.82 -4.96 -15.96
C SER A 58 -6.20 -5.27 -17.32
N THR A 59 -5.02 -5.89 -17.35
CA THR A 59 -4.38 -6.37 -18.58
C THR A 59 -5.16 -7.51 -19.20
N TRP A 60 -5.64 -8.47 -18.40
CA TRP A 60 -6.50 -9.56 -18.89
C TRP A 60 -7.85 -9.05 -19.40
N ALA A 61 -8.50 -8.14 -18.66
CA ALA A 61 -9.78 -7.55 -19.07
C ALA A 61 -9.67 -6.67 -20.33
N ALA A 62 -8.53 -5.99 -20.52
CA ALA A 62 -8.24 -5.27 -21.74
C ALA A 62 -8.01 -6.22 -22.93
N HIS A 63 -7.26 -7.31 -22.73
CA HIS A 63 -7.00 -8.31 -23.77
C HIS A 63 -8.27 -9.03 -24.21
N ASP A 64 -9.07 -9.50 -23.26
CA ASP A 64 -10.35 -10.20 -23.50
C ASP A 64 -11.33 -9.31 -24.28
N ARG A 65 -11.37 -8.00 -23.96
CA ARG A 65 -12.18 -7.03 -24.70
C ARG A 65 -11.60 -6.73 -26.10
N VAL A 66 -10.28 -6.72 -26.27
CA VAL A 66 -9.64 -6.52 -27.58
C VAL A 66 -9.89 -7.74 -28.49
N GLU A 67 -9.84 -8.95 -27.96
CA GLU A 67 -10.11 -10.18 -28.69
C GLU A 67 -11.56 -10.24 -29.16
N GLN A 68 -12.52 -9.95 -28.27
CA GLN A 68 -13.94 -9.83 -28.66
C GLN A 68 -14.16 -8.72 -29.70
N LEU A 69 -13.52 -7.55 -29.54
CA LEU A 69 -13.66 -6.47 -30.51
C LEU A 69 -13.04 -6.84 -31.87
N ALA A 70 -11.94 -7.57 -31.91
CA ALA A 70 -11.31 -8.07 -33.13
C ALA A 70 -12.15 -9.16 -33.82
N ALA A 71 -12.73 -10.09 -33.05
CA ALA A 71 -13.64 -11.10 -33.56
C ALA A 71 -14.93 -10.47 -34.11
N ASP A 72 -15.57 -9.61 -33.33
CA ASP A 72 -16.90 -9.08 -33.67
C ASP A 72 -16.86 -7.95 -34.71
N ARG A 73 -15.86 -7.05 -34.66
CA ARG A 73 -15.80 -5.90 -35.57
C ARG A 73 -14.89 -6.09 -36.77
N LEU A 74 -13.87 -6.94 -36.67
CA LEU A 74 -12.95 -7.20 -37.76
C LEU A 74 -13.16 -8.58 -38.40
N MET A 75 -14.11 -9.39 -37.92
CA MET A 75 -14.34 -10.78 -38.35
C MET A 75 -13.04 -11.59 -38.40
N MET A 76 -12.12 -11.33 -37.46
CA MET A 76 -10.86 -12.06 -37.40
C MET A 76 -11.12 -13.48 -36.87
N VAL A 77 -10.72 -14.47 -37.67
CA VAL A 77 -10.71 -15.89 -37.31
C VAL A 77 -9.26 -16.29 -37.02
N VAL A 78 -9.02 -17.02 -35.94
CA VAL A 78 -7.68 -17.54 -35.62
C VAL A 78 -7.26 -18.49 -36.75
N PRO A 79 -6.20 -18.17 -37.52
CA PRO A 79 -5.81 -18.99 -38.67
C PRO A 79 -5.24 -20.33 -38.20
N GLU A 80 -5.69 -21.43 -38.82
CA GLU A 80 -5.09 -22.74 -38.62
C GLU A 80 -3.63 -22.76 -39.10
N ASN A 81 -2.82 -23.64 -38.51
CA ASN A 81 -1.35 -23.66 -38.60
C ASN A 81 -0.78 -23.65 -40.04
N GLU A 82 -1.59 -23.95 -41.04
CA GLU A 82 -1.24 -24.04 -42.45
C GLU A 82 -1.14 -22.66 -43.15
N ALA A 83 -1.69 -21.59 -42.55
CA ALA A 83 -1.71 -20.23 -43.11
C ALA A 83 -0.65 -19.28 -42.51
N LEU A 84 0.30 -19.79 -41.73
CA LEU A 84 1.40 -19.00 -41.15
C LEU A 84 2.50 -18.73 -42.18
N GLN A 85 2.43 -17.58 -42.84
CA GLN A 85 3.51 -17.11 -43.73
C GLN A 85 4.53 -16.30 -42.92
N LEU A 86 5.61 -16.95 -42.49
CA LEU A 86 6.77 -16.30 -41.85
C LEU A 86 7.56 -15.51 -42.90
N VAL A 87 7.27 -14.21 -43.03
CA VAL A 87 8.12 -13.31 -43.81
C VAL A 87 9.36 -12.98 -42.98
N ARG A 88 10.47 -13.66 -43.31
CA ARG A 88 11.80 -13.29 -42.82
C ARG A 88 12.19 -11.98 -43.50
N VAL A 89 12.30 -10.91 -42.72
CA VAL A 89 12.82 -9.62 -43.20
C VAL A 89 14.33 -9.76 -43.31
N ASP A 90 14.80 -10.17 -44.49
CA ASP A 90 16.22 -10.11 -44.82
C ASP A 90 16.58 -8.64 -45.05
N GLY A 91 17.33 -8.09 -44.09
CA GLY A 91 17.90 -6.74 -44.19
C GLY A 91 18.87 -6.65 -45.36
N GLN A 92 18.38 -6.21 -46.52
CA GLN A 92 19.23 -5.68 -47.57
C GLN A 92 19.51 -4.20 -47.28
N THR A 93 20.59 -3.96 -46.53
CA THR A 93 21.35 -2.71 -46.62
C THR A 93 21.92 -2.63 -48.04
N GLY A 94 21.41 -1.65 -48.78
CA GLY A 94 21.88 -1.29 -50.11
C GLY A 94 23.36 -0.90 -50.13
N HIS A 95 23.95 -1.13 -51.31
CA HIS A 95 25.26 -0.66 -51.74
C HIS A 95 25.38 0.87 -51.71
#